data_AF-A0A950PAV4-F1
#
_entry.id   AF-A0A950PAV4-F1
#
_cell.length_a   1.000
_cell.length_b   1.000
_cell.length_c   1.000
_cell.angle_alpha   90.00
_cell.angle_beta   90.00
_cell.angle_gamma   90.00
#
_symmetry.space_group_name_H-M   'P 1'
#
loop_
_entity.id
_entity.type
_entity.pdbx_description
1 polymer ?
#
loop_
_entity_poly.entity_id
_entity_poly.type
_entity_poly.pdbx_seq_one_letter_code
_entity_poly.pdbx_strand_id
1 'polypeptide(L)' 'MGALNRIADELIDALLQTAEGASEGALLLDFETRGLGPEAFYGIVAGLEDAGLVRWRGNMLFPALLN' A
#
# COMPACT_ATOMS: atom_id res chain seq x y z
N MET A 1 4.84 18.02 -5.27
CA MET A 1 4.47 16.69 -4.72
C MET A 1 5.47 15.68 -5.27
N GLY A 2 6.18 14.93 -4.43
CA GLY A 2 7.26 14.02 -4.84
C GLY A 2 6.76 12.69 -5.39
N ALA A 3 7.65 11.90 -6.01
CA ALA A 3 7.32 10.59 -6.60
C ALA A 3 6.70 9.60 -5.59
N LEU A 4 7.15 9.64 -4.33
CA LEU A 4 6.64 8.80 -3.25
C LEU A 4 5.17 9.06 -2.93
N ASN A 5 4.71 10.31 -3.00
CA ASN A 5 3.31 10.63 -2.75
C ASN A 5 2.42 10.03 -3.84
N ARG A 6 2.85 10.07 -5.11
CA ARG A 6 2.12 9.45 -6.22
C ARG A 6 1.99 7.93 -6.02
N ILE A 7 3.05 7.27 -5.58
CA ILE A 7 3.03 5.82 -5.34
C ILE A 7 2.06 5.47 -4.20
N ALA A 8 2.02 6.28 -3.14
CA ALA A 8 1.08 6.11 -2.04
C ALA A 8 -0.39 6.24 -2.51
N ASP A 9 -0.67 7.25 -3.35
CA ASP A 9 -2.00 7.45 -3.95
C ASP A 9 -2.40 6.26 -4.83
N GLU A 10 -1.51 5.81 -5.72
CA GLU A 10 -1.74 4.66 -6.60
C GLU A 10 -1.99 3.35 -5.81
N LEU A 11 -1.27 3.15 -4.70
CA LEU A 11 -1.46 1.99 -3.84
C LEU A 11 -2.86 1.99 -3.23
N ILE A 12 -3.34 3.13 -2.72
CA ILE A 12 -4.69 3.25 -2.17
C ILE A 12 -5.73 3.01 -3.26
N ASP A 13 -5.57 3.63 -4.42
CA ASP A 13 -6.50 3.46 -5.55
C ASP A 13 -6.60 1.99 -5.97
N ALA A 14 -5.48 1.29 -6.04
CA ALA A 14 -5.45 -0.14 -6.35
C ALA A 14 -6.19 -0.97 -5.30
N LEU A 15 -5.96 -0.69 -4.01
CA LEU A 15 -6.64 -1.37 -2.90
C LEU A 15 -8.15 -1.11 -2.86
N LEU A 16 -8.58 0.11 -3.19
CA LEU A 16 -10.00 0.48 -3.27
C LEU A 16 -10.71 -0.20 -4.45
N GLN A 17 -10.00 -0.44 -5.56
CA GLN A 17 -10.57 -1.09 -6.74
C GLN A 17 -10.80 -2.59 -6.54
N THR A 18 -9.95 -3.28 -5.77
CA THR A 18 -10.07 -4.73 -5.60
C THR A 18 -11.01 -5.12 -4.47
N ALA A 19 -11.19 -4.29 -3.44
CA ALA A 19 -11.97 -4.56 -2.20
C ALA A 19 -11.58 -5.82 -1.40
N GLU A 20 -10.81 -6.73 -1.99
CA GLU A 20 -10.32 -7.99 -1.42
C GLU A 20 -8.99 -7.81 -0.67
N GLY A 21 -8.42 -6.60 -0.68
CA GLY A 21 -7.08 -6.32 -0.17
C GLY A 21 -5.98 -6.88 -1.09
N ALA A 22 -4.73 -6.64 -0.73
CA ALA A 22 -3.57 -7.15 -1.46
C ALA A 22 -2.59 -7.82 -0.50
N SER A 23 -2.00 -8.93 -0.91
CA SER A 23 -1.00 -9.61 -0.08
C SER A 23 0.30 -8.82 -0.05
N GLU A 24 0.97 -8.83 1.12
CA GLU A 24 2.27 -8.19 1.34
C GLU A 24 3.28 -8.60 0.26
N GLY A 25 3.37 -9.89 -0.05
CA GLY A 25 4.28 -10.40 -1.08
C GLY A 25 4.00 -9.87 -2.48
N ALA A 26 2.72 -9.70 -2.85
CA ALA A 26 2.36 -9.13 -4.15
C ALA A 26 2.71 -7.63 -4.22
N LEU A 27 2.48 -6.90 -3.12
CA LEU A 27 2.81 -5.48 -3.04
C LEU A 27 4.32 -5.24 -3.06
N LEU A 28 5.09 -6.05 -2.32
CA LEU A 28 6.56 -5.99 -2.34
C LEU A 28 7.11 -6.27 -3.74
N LEU A 29 6.56 -7.26 -4.44
CA LEU A 29 6.94 -7.56 -5.82
C LEU A 29 6.62 -6.39 -6.77
N ASP A 30 5.43 -5.79 -6.66
CA ASP A 30 5.07 -4.60 -7.46
C ASP A 30 6.06 -3.44 -7.20
N PHE A 31 6.40 -3.16 -5.95
CA PHE A 31 7.39 -2.13 -5.59
C PHE A 31 8.78 -2.45 -6.15
N GLU A 32 9.23 -3.70 -6.06
CA GLU A 32 10.50 -4.13 -6.61
C GLU A 32 10.55 -3.95 -8.14
N THR A 33 9.47 -4.29 -8.86
CA THR A 33 9.39 -4.05 -10.32
C THR A 33 9.45 -2.58 -10.70
N ARG A 34 9.07 -1.68 -9.79
CA ARG A 34 9.19 -0.22 -9.93
C ARG A 34 10.56 0.32 -9.49
N GLY A 35 11.48 -0.56 -9.10
CA GLY A 35 12.81 -0.20 -8.60
C GLY A 35 12.80 0.34 -7.17
N LEU A 36 11.75 0.07 -6.40
CA LEU A 36 11.60 0.49 -5.01
C LEU A 36 11.94 -0.68 -4.09
N GLY A 37 12.78 -0.42 -3.10
CA GLY A 37 13.12 -1.40 -2.09
C GLY A 37 12.01 -1.62 -1.06
N PRO A 38 12.09 -2.70 -0.27
CA PRO A 38 11.14 -2.99 0.81
C PRO A 38 11.03 -1.85 1.83
N GLU A 39 12.11 -1.11 2.10
CA GLU A 39 12.09 0.05 3.01
C GLU A 39 11.14 1.16 2.53
N ALA A 40 11.11 1.43 1.23
CA ALA A 40 10.19 2.41 0.65
C ALA A 40 8.73 1.94 0.75
N PHE A 41 8.49 0.64 0.52
CA PHE A 41 7.19 0.02 0.71
C PHE A 41 6.69 0.18 2.15
N TYR A 42 7.45 -0.29 3.14
CA TYR A 42 7.02 -0.22 4.54
C TYR A 42 6.89 1.23 5.03
N GLY A 43 7.74 2.14 4.55
CA GLY A 43 7.61 3.56 4.87
C GLY A 43 6.32 4.18 4.33
N ILE A 44 5.94 3.83 3.10
CA ILE A 44 4.66 4.26 2.51
C ILE A 44 3.50 3.65 3.28
N VAL A 45 3.48 2.34 3.49
CA VAL A 45 2.37 1.68 4.20
C VAL A 45 2.21 2.21 5.62
N ALA A 46 3.30 2.40 6.37
CA ALA A 46 3.23 2.97 7.71
C ALA A 46 2.61 4.38 7.71
N GLY A 47 2.98 5.23 6.75
CA GLY A 47 2.38 6.56 6.60
C GLY A 47 0.88 6.49 6.26
N LEU A 48 0.47 5.51 5.46
CA LEU A 48 -0.94 5.29 5.13
C LEU A 48 -1.75 4.71 6.31
N GLU A 49 -1.15 3.84 7.12
CA GLU A 49 -1.76 3.31 8.35
C GLU A 49 -1.94 4.41 9.41
N ASP A 50 -0.92 5.26 9.61
CA ASP A 50 -0.98 6.41 10.52
C ASP A 50 -2.08 7.41 10.09
N ALA A 51 -2.31 7.56 8.79
CA ALA A 51 -3.39 8.36 8.24
C ALA A 51 -4.78 7.68 8.33
N GLY A 52 -4.84 6.41 8.78
CA GLY A 52 -6.07 5.63 8.85
C GLY A 52 -6.66 5.28 7.49
N LEU A 53 -5.83 5.21 6.44
CA LEU A 53 -6.26 4.95 5.06
C LEU A 53 -6.18 3.45 4.71
N VAL A 54 -5.24 2.73 5.32
CA VAL A 54 -5.08 1.28 5.15
C VAL A 54 -4.92 0.59 6.50
N ARG A 55 -5.03 -0.74 6.50
CA ARG A 55 -4.82 -1.58 7.68
C ARG A 55 -4.39 -3.00 7.31
N TRP A 56 -3.53 -3.59 8.11
CA TRP A 56 -3.21 -5.01 7.98
C TRP A 56 -4.32 -5.93 8.54
N ARG A 57 -4.55 -7.05 7.87
CA ARG A 57 -5.29 -8.22 8.36
C ARG A 57 -4.51 -9.48 7.96
N GLY A 58 -3.74 -10.03 8.90
CA GLY A 58 -2.77 -11.08 8.57
C GLY A 58 -1.69 -10.53 7.64
N ASN A 59 -1.41 -11.22 6.54
CA ASN A 59 -0.44 -10.80 5.52
C ASN A 59 -1.07 -9.99 4.38
N MET A 60 -2.30 -9.50 4.56
CA MET A 60 -3.03 -8.74 3.56
C MET A 60 -3.28 -7.32 4.04
N LEU A 61 -3.04 -6.36 3.15
CA LEU A 61 -3.30 -4.95 3.34
C LEU A 61 -4.67 -4.60 2.76
N PHE A 62 -5.50 -3.92 3.54
CA PHE A 62 -6.84 -3.49 3.14
C PHE A 62 -6.98 -1.99 3.23
N PRO A 63 -7.82 -1.36 2.39
CA PRO A 63 -8.23 0.02 2.64
C PRO A 63 -9.08 0.07 3.92
N ALA A 64 -8.77 1.00 4.83
CA ALA A 64 -9.46 1.13 6.11
C ALA A 64 -10.88 1.70 5.96
N LEU A 65 -11.18 2.37 4.83
CA LEU A 65 -12.46 2.99 4.51
C LEU A 65 -13.59 2.00 4.16
N LEU A 66 -13.28 0.73 3.87
CA LEU A 66 -14.26 -0.29 3.47
C LEU A 66 -14.90 -1.04 4.67
N ASN A 67 -15.03 -0.38 5.82
CA ASN A 67 -15.74 -0.92 7.00
C ASN A 67 -17.17 -0.37 7.09
#